data_AF-A0A6I1K2H4-F1
#
_entry.id   AF-A0A6I1K2H4-F1
#
_cell.length_a   1.000
_cell.length_b   1.000
_cell.length_c   1.000
_cell.angle_alpha   90.00
_cell.angle_beta   90.00
_cell.angle_gamma   90.00
#
_symmetry.space_group_name_H-M   'P 1'
#
loop_
_entity.id
_entity.type
_entity.pdbx_description
1 polymer ?
#
loop_
_entity_poly.entity_id
_entity_poly.type
_entity_poly.pdbx_seq_one_letter_code
_entity_poly.pdbx_strand_id
1 'polypeptide(L)'
;MSASPPALPPKPPTGDDAKACLWSNLAVPGLGSWRAGWRVSGALQLTLAVAALLLGLAWFGWFLTEWARAGKLPMLVILDNDGRLPAGWLKYLLLGLGSLALFALALGWAFITSLCIRAEAQRHEAR
;
A
#
# COMPACT_ATOMS: atom_id res chain seq x y z
N MET A 1 -45.28 -1.78 3.47
CA MET A 1 -43.84 -2.07 3.75
C MET A 1 -43.30 -2.85 2.57
N SER A 2 -42.51 -2.22 1.70
CA SER A 2 -41.95 -2.87 0.51
C SER A 2 -40.74 -3.71 0.93
N ALA A 3 -40.86 -5.03 0.89
CA ALA A 3 -39.73 -5.92 1.13
C ALA A 3 -38.72 -5.74 -0.02
N SER A 4 -37.50 -5.29 0.29
CA SER A 4 -36.40 -5.34 -0.67
C SER A 4 -36.19 -6.79 -1.10
N PRO A 5 -36.00 -7.07 -2.41
CA PRO A 5 -35.72 -8.42 -2.88
C PRO A 5 -34.44 -8.94 -2.19
N PRO A 6 -34.36 -10.26 -1.94
CA PRO A 6 -33.18 -10.87 -1.35
C PRO A 6 -31.95 -10.56 -2.20
N ALA A 7 -30.89 -10.08 -1.54
CA ALA A 7 -29.63 -9.79 -2.22
C ALA A 7 -29.13 -11.07 -2.90
N LEU A 8 -28.95 -11.03 -4.22
CA LEU A 8 -28.36 -12.14 -4.95
C LEU A 8 -26.95 -12.41 -4.40
N PRO A 9 -26.54 -13.68 -4.27
CA PRO A 9 -25.19 -14.01 -3.85
C PRO A 9 -24.19 -13.41 -4.85
N PRO A 10 -23.03 -12.92 -4.37
CA PRO A 10 -22.04 -12.29 -5.24
C PRO A 10 -21.61 -13.28 -6.33
N LYS A 11 -21.55 -12.79 -7.57
CA LYS A 11 -21.07 -13.58 -8.71
C LYS A 11 -19.65 -14.08 -8.39
N PRO A 12 -19.37 -15.39 -8.58
CA PRO A 12 -18.03 -15.90 -8.37
C PRO A 12 -17.03 -15.21 -9.32
N PRO A 13 -15.81 -14.91 -8.85
CA PRO A 13 -14.82 -14.20 -9.65
C PRO A 13 -14.39 -15.06 -10.85
N THR A 14 -14.29 -14.43 -12.03
CA THR A 14 -13.74 -15.06 -13.24
C THR A 14 -12.21 -14.91 -13.29
N GLY A 15 -11.53 -15.69 -14.14
CA GLY A 15 -10.08 -15.55 -14.35
C GLY A 15 -9.63 -14.14 -14.77
N ASP A 16 -10.45 -13.41 -15.53
CA ASP A 16 -10.15 -12.02 -15.91
C ASP A 16 -10.37 -11.04 -14.76
N ASP A 17 -11.38 -11.26 -13.90
CA ASP A 17 -11.56 -10.48 -12.67
C ASP A 17 -10.36 -10.66 -11.72
N ALA A 18 -9.80 -11.88 -11.64
CA ALA A 18 -8.63 -12.16 -10.83
C ALA A 18 -7.36 -11.44 -11.35
N LYS A 19 -7.18 -11.35 -12.68
CA LYS A 19 -6.09 -10.56 -13.27
C LYS A 19 -6.28 -9.06 -13.02
N ALA A 20 -7.51 -8.55 -13.21
CA ALA A 20 -7.83 -7.15 -12.95
C ALA A 20 -7.61 -6.79 -11.46
N CYS A 21 -7.94 -7.71 -10.55
CA CYS A 21 -7.66 -7.61 -9.12
C CYS A 21 -6.15 -7.50 -8.86
N LEU A 22 -5.35 -8.41 -9.42
CA LEU A 22 -3.90 -8.41 -9.28
C LEU A 22 -3.27 -7.10 -9.77
N TRP A 23 -3.61 -6.66 -10.98
CA TRP A 23 -3.06 -5.43 -11.55
C TRP A 23 -3.50 -4.20 -10.75
N SER A 24 -4.76 -4.16 -10.32
CA SER A 24 -5.26 -3.07 -9.47
C SER A 24 -4.52 -3.02 -8.13
N ASN A 25 -4.26 -4.16 -7.50
CA ASN A 25 -3.53 -4.25 -6.24
C ASN A 25 -2.03 -3.94 -6.39
N LEU A 26 -1.43 -4.25 -7.54
CA LEU A 26 -0.05 -3.89 -7.84
C LEU A 26 0.10 -2.37 -8.02
N ALA A 27 -0.87 -1.72 -8.65
CA ALA A 27 -0.89 -0.27 -8.79
C ALA A 27 -1.22 0.43 -7.46
N VAL A 28 -2.27 -0.03 -6.78
CA VAL A 28 -2.74 0.51 -5.49
C VAL A 28 -3.15 -0.65 -4.59
N PRO A 29 -2.33 -1.01 -3.58
CA PRO A 29 -2.66 -2.12 -2.67
C PRO A 29 -4.04 -1.93 -2.04
N GLY A 30 -4.89 -2.96 -2.13
CA GLY A 30 -6.23 -2.98 -1.56
C GLY A 30 -7.37 -2.63 -2.51
N LEU A 31 -7.11 -1.90 -3.60
CA LEU A 31 -8.16 -1.49 -4.54
C LEU A 31 -8.76 -2.67 -5.31
N GLY A 32 -7.89 -3.60 -5.75
CA GLY A 32 -8.31 -4.82 -6.44
C GLY A 32 -9.11 -5.74 -5.51
N SER A 33 -8.59 -5.96 -4.29
CA SER A 33 -9.25 -6.77 -3.26
C SER A 33 -10.63 -6.22 -2.91
N TRP A 34 -10.76 -4.88 -2.77
CA TRP A 34 -12.04 -4.26 -2.46
C TRP A 34 -13.08 -4.46 -3.58
N ARG A 35 -12.67 -4.27 -4.84
CA ARG A 35 -13.52 -4.47 -6.02
C ARG A 35 -13.92 -5.93 -6.21
N ALA A 36 -13.05 -6.87 -5.87
CA ALA A 36 -13.31 -8.30 -5.95
C ALA A 36 -14.23 -8.84 -4.82
N GLY A 37 -14.84 -7.97 -4.01
CA GLY A 37 -15.77 -8.35 -2.94
C GLY A 37 -15.11 -8.61 -1.59
N TRP A 38 -13.78 -8.65 -1.51
CA TRP A 38 -13.01 -8.80 -0.28
C TRP A 38 -12.86 -7.47 0.45
N ARG A 39 -14.01 -6.84 0.76
CA ARG A 39 -14.07 -5.42 1.14
C ARG A 39 -13.29 -5.05 2.38
N VAL A 40 -13.33 -5.88 3.43
CA VAL A 40 -12.60 -5.64 4.68
C VAL A 40 -11.10 -5.72 4.45
N SER A 41 -10.63 -6.79 3.80
CA SER A 41 -9.20 -6.97 3.48
C SER A 41 -8.70 -5.84 2.57
N GLY A 42 -9.46 -5.50 1.52
CA GLY A 42 -9.13 -4.40 0.62
C GLY A 42 -9.08 -3.04 1.31
N ALA A 43 -10.03 -2.73 2.20
CA ALA A 43 -10.02 -1.48 2.96
C ALA A 43 -8.81 -1.38 3.91
N LEU A 44 -8.43 -2.48 4.57
CA LEU A 44 -7.24 -2.51 5.43
C LEU A 44 -5.95 -2.35 4.63
N GLN A 45 -5.81 -3.08 3.53
CA GLN A 45 -4.66 -2.95 2.61
C GLN A 45 -4.54 -1.52 2.07
N LEU A 46 -5.65 -0.91 1.67
CA LEU A 46 -5.68 0.46 1.18
C LEU A 46 -5.33 1.46 2.28
N THR A 47 -5.84 1.27 3.49
CA THR A 47 -5.53 2.12 4.65
C THR A 47 -4.03 2.07 4.97
N LEU A 48 -3.43 0.88 4.97
CA LEU A 48 -1.99 0.72 5.17
C LEU A 48 -1.17 1.40 4.05
N ALA A 49 -1.60 1.26 2.80
CA ALA A 49 -0.94 1.91 1.66
C ALA A 49 -1.02 3.44 1.75
N VAL A 50 -2.18 4.00 2.13
CA VAL A 50 -2.37 5.43 2.33
C VAL A 50 -1.54 5.93 3.52
N ALA A 51 -1.52 5.20 4.63
CA ALA A 51 -0.69 5.54 5.79
C ALA A 51 0.80 5.55 5.42
N ALA A 52 1.25 4.53 4.68
CA ALA A 52 2.62 4.49 4.15
C ALA A 52 2.92 5.70 3.26
N LEU A 53 2.02 6.05 2.34
CA LEU A 53 2.18 7.23 1.49
C LEU A 53 2.32 8.52 2.31
N LEU A 54 1.47 8.74 3.31
CA LEU A 54 1.51 9.94 4.16
C LEU A 54 2.83 10.03 4.95
N LEU A 55 3.30 8.91 5.48
CA LEU A 55 4.60 8.84 6.18
C LEU A 55 5.76 9.11 5.21
N GLY A 56 5.69 8.57 4.00
CA GLY A 56 6.68 8.80 2.95
C GLY A 56 6.73 10.27 2.52
N LEU A 57 5.57 10.93 2.38
CA LEU A 57 5.47 12.36 2.09
C LEU A 57 6.05 13.22 3.23
N ALA A 58 5.82 12.85 4.49
CA ALA A 58 6.41 13.56 5.62
C ALA A 58 7.95 13.43 5.64
N TRP A 59 8.48 12.25 5.33
CA TRP A 59 9.92 12.05 5.17
C TRP A 59 10.48 12.84 3.98
N PHE A 60 9.81 12.78 2.83
CA PHE A 60 10.24 13.47 1.61
C PHE A 60 10.23 14.98 1.77
N GLY A 61 9.19 15.53 2.41
CA GLY A 61 9.10 16.95 2.74
C GLY A 61 10.26 17.40 3.63
N TRP A 62 10.55 16.65 4.69
CA TRP A 62 11.72 16.94 5.53
C TRP A 62 13.04 16.86 4.75
N PHE A 63 13.22 15.82 3.93
CA PHE A 63 14.41 15.66 3.10
C PHE A 63 14.63 16.87 2.17
N LEU A 64 13.58 17.33 1.50
CA LEU A 64 13.66 18.52 0.63
C LEU A 64 13.97 19.79 1.43
N THR A 65 13.37 19.97 2.62
CA THR A 65 13.66 21.15 3.45
C THR A 65 15.10 21.17 3.94
N GLU A 66 15.66 20.04 4.34
CA GLU A 66 17.06 19.94 4.75
C GLU A 66 18.01 20.12 3.57
N TRP A 67 17.67 19.57 2.41
CA TRP A 67 18.46 19.78 1.19
C TRP A 67 18.48 21.26 0.80
N ALA A 68 17.33 21.94 0.81
CA ALA A 68 17.24 23.36 0.53
C ALA A 68 18.02 24.20 1.55
N ARG A 69 17.95 23.86 2.85
CA ARG A 69 18.66 24.58 3.92
C ARG A 69 20.17 24.43 3.84
N ALA A 70 20.65 23.21 3.59
CA ALA A 70 22.09 22.91 3.60
C ALA A 70 22.77 23.13 2.24
N GLY A 71 21.99 23.30 1.15
CA GLY A 71 22.52 23.39 -0.21
C GLY A 71 23.21 22.12 -0.70
N LYS A 72 23.10 21.03 0.07
CA LYS A 72 23.76 19.73 -0.15
C LYS A 72 22.81 18.62 0.26
N LEU A 73 23.00 17.43 -0.32
CA LEU A 73 22.24 16.25 0.08
C LEU A 73 22.45 15.97 1.58
N PRO A 74 21.39 15.65 2.35
CA PRO A 74 21.50 15.42 3.79
C PRO A 74 22.56 14.36 4.20
N MET A 75 22.84 13.36 3.36
CA MET A 75 23.93 12.41 3.61
C MET A 75 25.32 13.04 3.56
N LEU A 76 25.54 14.02 2.67
CA LEU A 76 26.81 14.74 2.56
C LEU A 76 27.01 15.69 3.75
N VAL A 77 25.92 16.25 4.27
CA VAL A 77 25.95 17.11 5.47
C VAL A 77 26.45 16.35 6.70
N ILE A 78 26.10 15.07 6.83
CA ILE A 78 26.57 14.22 7.94
C ILE A 78 28.07 13.95 7.81
N LEU A 79 28.54 13.73 6.58
CA LEU A 79 29.96 13.52 6.28
C LEU A 79 30.80 14.77 6.57
N ASP A 80 30.28 15.95 6.22
CA ASP A 80 30.96 17.24 6.37
C ASP A 80 30.93 17.79 7.81
N ASN A 81 30.02 17.34 8.68
CA ASN A 81 29.87 17.83 10.06
C ASN A 81 30.42 16.87 11.13
N ASP A 82 31.51 16.15 10.86
CA ASP A 82 32.12 15.19 11.79
C ASP A 82 31.13 14.13 12.32
N GLY A 83 30.16 13.71 11.49
CA GLY A 83 29.14 12.74 11.88
C GLY A 83 27.99 13.31 12.71
N ARG A 84 27.90 14.64 12.92
CA ARG A 84 26.75 15.24 13.60
C ARG A 84 25.49 15.12 12.74
N LEU A 85 24.48 14.47 13.30
CA LEU A 85 23.21 14.23 12.63
C LEU A 85 22.35 15.52 12.63
N PRO A 86 21.67 15.82 11.51
CA PRO A 86 20.69 16.90 11.45
C PRO A 86 19.58 16.72 12.50
N ALA A 87 19.03 17.84 12.97
CA ALA A 87 17.92 17.82 13.91
C ALA A 87 16.75 16.99 13.35
N GLY A 88 16.25 16.04 14.14
CA GLY A 88 15.15 15.16 13.74
C GLY A 88 15.53 14.05 12.75
N TRP A 89 16.80 13.90 12.35
CA TRP A 89 17.23 12.89 11.37
C TRP A 89 16.71 11.48 11.70
N LEU A 90 16.88 11.04 12.96
CA LEU A 90 16.42 9.70 13.36
C LEU A 90 14.90 9.55 13.25
N LYS A 91 14.13 10.58 13.66
CA LYS A 91 12.67 10.58 13.55
C LYS A 91 12.25 10.42 12.10
N TYR A 92 12.78 11.25 11.20
CA TYR A 92 12.38 11.19 9.80
C TYR A 92 12.90 9.94 9.11
N LEU A 93 14.10 9.45 9.43
CA LEU A 93 14.57 8.14 8.96
C LEU A 93 13.59 7.02 9.32
N LEU A 94 13.13 6.98 10.57
CA LEU A 94 12.13 6.00 11.02
C LEU A 94 10.79 6.16 10.29
N LEU A 95 10.36 7.39 9.98
CA LEU A 95 9.17 7.63 9.15
C LEU A 95 9.37 7.08 7.73
N GLY A 96 10.54 7.32 7.13
CA GLY A 96 10.90 6.81 5.80
C GLY A 96 10.94 5.28 5.75
N LEU A 97 11.68 4.65 6.67
CA LEU A 97 11.76 3.19 6.78
C LEU A 97 10.41 2.57 7.13
N GLY A 98 9.66 3.19 8.05
CA GLY A 98 8.31 2.78 8.42
C GLY A 98 7.34 2.85 7.23
N SER A 99 7.44 3.89 6.40
CA SER A 99 6.64 4.01 5.18
C SER A 99 6.92 2.86 4.20
N LEU A 100 8.19 2.54 3.96
CA LEU A 100 8.59 1.46 3.08
C LEU A 100 8.12 0.11 3.62
N ALA A 101 8.29 -0.14 4.91
CA ALA A 101 7.86 -1.38 5.56
C ALA A 101 6.33 -1.56 5.49
N LEU A 102 5.56 -0.51 5.79
CA LEU A 102 4.10 -0.54 5.72
C LEU A 102 3.60 -0.73 4.29
N PHE A 103 4.21 -0.06 3.31
CA PHE A 103 3.84 -0.24 1.91
C PHE A 103 4.15 -1.66 1.42
N ALA A 104 5.33 -2.19 1.74
CA ALA A 104 5.71 -3.56 1.40
C ALA A 104 4.77 -4.59 2.03
N LEU A 105 4.37 -4.37 3.29
CA LEU A 105 3.39 -5.22 3.97
C LEU A 105 2.02 -5.17 3.28
N ALA A 106 1.52 -3.96 2.97
CA ALA A 106 0.25 -3.77 2.28
C ALA A 106 0.26 -4.43 0.91
N LEU A 107 1.34 -4.23 0.14
CA LEU A 107 1.52 -4.80 -1.19
C LEU A 107 1.63 -6.33 -1.15
N GLY A 108 2.43 -6.87 -0.23
CA GLY A 108 2.58 -8.32 -0.04
C GLY A 108 1.26 -8.99 0.34
N TRP A 109 0.49 -8.37 1.25
CA TRP A 109 -0.84 -8.87 1.60
C TRP A 109 -1.81 -8.78 0.43
N ALA A 110 -1.83 -7.67 -0.31
CA ALA A 110 -2.67 -7.52 -1.50
C ALA A 110 -2.31 -8.53 -2.59
N PHE A 111 -1.03 -8.84 -2.76
CA PHE A 111 -0.54 -9.86 -3.68
C PHE A 111 -1.05 -11.26 -3.27
N ILE A 112 -0.87 -11.66 -2.01
CA ILE A 112 -1.38 -12.94 -1.48
C ILE A 112 -2.90 -13.03 -1.69
N THR A 113 -3.64 -11.96 -1.39
CA THR A 113 -5.10 -11.91 -1.58
C THR A 113 -5.48 -12.12 -3.04
N SER A 114 -4.73 -11.52 -3.97
CA SER A 114 -4.95 -11.69 -5.41
C SER A 114 -4.72 -13.13 -5.85
N LEU A 115 -3.74 -13.83 -5.27
CA LEU A 115 -3.50 -15.25 -5.52
C LEU A 115 -4.65 -16.12 -4.98
N CYS A 116 -5.16 -15.82 -3.79
CA CYS A 116 -6.33 -16.53 -3.23
C CYS A 116 -7.56 -16.37 -4.12
N ILE A 117 -7.84 -15.16 -4.61
CA ILE A 117 -8.97 -14.88 -5.51
C ILE A 117 -8.80 -15.64 -6.84
N ARG A 118 -7.58 -15.69 -7.38
CA ARG A 118 -7.29 -16.46 -8.58
C ARG A 118 -7.50 -17.96 -8.37
N ALA A 119 -7.06 -18.49 -7.23
CA ALA A 119 -7.27 -19.90 -6.89
C ALA A 119 -8.76 -20.23 -6.71
N GLU A 120 -9.55 -19.30 -6.17
CA GLU A 120 -11.01 -19.43 -6.06
C GLU A 120 -11.67 -19.43 -7.46
N ALA A 121 -11.30 -18.49 -8.34
CA ALA A 121 -11.79 -18.45 -9.72
C ALA A 121 -11.53 -19.76 -10.48
N GLN A 122 -10.32 -20.31 -10.38
CA GLN A 122 -9.97 -21.58 -11.03
C GLN A 122 -10.78 -22.77 -10.52
N ARG A 123 -11.13 -22.79 -9.23
CA ARG A 123 -11.98 -23.86 -8.65
C ARG A 123 -13.42 -23.78 -9.15
N HIS A 124 -13.91 -22.59 -9.46
CA HIS A 124 -15.24 -22.38 -10.00
C HIS A 124 -15.31 -22.69 -11.49
N GLU A 125 -14.27 -22.39 -12.27
CA GLU A 125 -14.20 -22.73 -13.69
C GLU A 125 -14.03 -24.24 -13.94
N ALA A 126 -13.49 -24.98 -12.98
CA ALA A 126 -13.31 -26.43 -13.06
C ALA A 126 -14.56 -27.25 -12.64
N ARG A 127 -15.65 -26.59 -12.20
CA ARG A 127 -16.93 -27.22 -11.83
C ARG A 127 -17.98 -26.98 -12.90
#